data_AF-A0A081BWC1-F1
#
_entry.id   AF-A0A081BWC1-F1
#
_cell.length_a   1.000
_cell.length_b   1.000
_cell.length_c   1.000
_cell.angle_alpha   90.00
_cell.angle_beta   90.00
_cell.angle_gamma   90.00
#
_symmetry.space_group_name_H-M   'P 1'
#
loop_
_entity.id
_entity.type
_entity.pdbx_description
1 polymer ?
#
loop_
_entity_poly.entity_id
_entity_poly.type
_entity_poly.pdbx_seq_one_letter_code
_entity_poly.pdbx_strand_id
1 'polypeptide(L)'
;MIANVHNYRGALPEKRVDLYAEICDVLLGHWQRGKGLGERLTAAQRRVALQPLADAMMRRNLREIRTQDALAVMREHLLRIGISEEEIPAFLPDLQANCGVLVEKEVDVWAFAHLTFQEYLCAAHWKASGKALQWEFPQWQSLIAESWWHETLLLYAAQQDATPLVNACLQINSPSALRLAANMSREALQLESSLRETIAVSLKTLIIQLRREPKAVSEEEFIEVFQLDDQWRPLAYIQNEYEDQGEVIIDHATGLMWQKSGSDEELTYQAAPNYIIQLNQQRFAGHSDWRLPTIPELMSLLEPEKQANDLYINPRFDARQRWCWSADRILESSEQSASRQGGLLAWFQRLRGRGRRGSSGSAWDVLFLNGSVHWDYFPYASYVRAVRSRQ
;
A
#
# COMPACT_ATOMS: atom_id res chain seq x y z
N MET A 1 -16.33 -14.77 -0.84
CA MET A 1 -15.81 -15.42 0.40
C MET A 1 -16.41 -14.82 1.67
N ILE A 2 -16.31 -13.51 1.91
CA ILE A 2 -16.91 -12.84 3.11
C ILE A 2 -18.44 -13.03 3.18
N ALA A 3 -19.14 -12.98 2.03
CA ALA A 3 -20.58 -13.24 1.95
C ALA A 3 -20.97 -14.68 2.35
N ASN A 4 -20.09 -15.68 2.16
CA ASN A 4 -20.36 -17.06 2.58
C ASN A 4 -20.25 -17.20 4.10
N VAL A 5 -19.24 -16.58 4.73
CA VAL A 5 -19.07 -16.60 6.21
C VAL A 5 -20.22 -15.90 6.92
N HIS A 6 -20.66 -14.75 6.41
CA HIS A 6 -21.82 -14.03 6.96
C HIS A 6 -23.11 -14.87 6.93
N ASN A 7 -23.29 -15.69 5.90
CA ASN A 7 -24.49 -16.53 5.73
C ASN A 7 -24.55 -17.71 6.72
N TYR A 8 -23.42 -18.10 7.33
CA TYR A 8 -23.36 -19.25 8.24
C TYR A 8 -23.53 -18.91 9.73
N ARG A 9 -23.15 -17.70 10.17
CA ARG A 9 -23.17 -17.34 11.61
C ARG A 9 -23.77 -15.97 11.95
N GLY A 10 -24.17 -15.16 10.97
CA GLY A 10 -24.91 -13.92 11.20
C GLY A 10 -24.09 -12.73 11.74
N ALA A 11 -22.80 -12.88 12.01
CA ALA A 11 -21.86 -11.80 12.34
C ALA A 11 -20.45 -12.14 11.82
N LEU A 12 -19.70 -11.13 11.36
CA LEU A 12 -18.30 -11.27 10.94
C LEU A 12 -17.38 -11.03 12.16
N PRO A 13 -16.29 -11.80 12.31
CA PRO A 13 -15.30 -11.54 13.37
C PRO A 13 -14.71 -10.14 13.24
N GLU A 14 -14.50 -9.48 14.39
CA GLU A 14 -13.91 -8.13 14.42
C GLU A 14 -12.41 -8.14 14.05
N LYS A 15 -11.70 -9.25 14.32
CA LYS A 15 -10.27 -9.39 14.01
C LYS A 15 -10.06 -10.16 12.70
N ARG A 16 -9.15 -9.64 11.87
CA ARG A 16 -8.77 -10.25 10.58
C ARG A 16 -8.30 -11.70 10.73
N VAL A 17 -7.51 -11.97 11.77
CA VAL A 17 -6.99 -13.33 12.02
C VAL A 17 -8.09 -14.35 12.32
N ASP A 18 -9.14 -13.93 13.02
CA ASP A 18 -10.29 -14.78 13.33
C ASP A 18 -11.14 -15.00 12.08
N LEU A 19 -11.32 -13.94 11.27
CA LEU A 19 -11.97 -14.05 9.97
C LEU A 19 -11.26 -15.06 9.06
N TYR A 20 -9.93 -15.00 8.96
CA TYR A 20 -9.18 -15.97 8.14
C TYR A 20 -9.17 -17.37 8.74
N ALA A 21 -9.16 -17.49 10.07
CA ALA A 21 -9.35 -18.77 10.74
C ALA A 21 -10.68 -19.40 10.34
N GLU A 22 -11.76 -18.63 10.45
CA GLU A 22 -13.10 -19.08 10.12
C GLU A 22 -13.25 -19.39 8.64
N ILE A 23 -12.73 -18.56 7.74
CA ILE A 23 -12.78 -18.84 6.29
C ILE A 23 -12.03 -20.13 5.99
N CYS A 24 -10.83 -20.32 6.56
CA CYS A 24 -10.06 -21.55 6.38
C CYS A 24 -10.84 -22.76 6.91
N ASP A 25 -11.40 -22.69 8.11
CA ASP A 25 -12.12 -23.81 8.72
C ASP A 25 -13.42 -24.13 7.98
N VAL A 26 -14.13 -23.13 7.47
CA VAL A 26 -15.34 -23.29 6.65
C VAL A 26 -14.98 -23.94 5.31
N LEU A 27 -14.00 -23.39 4.58
CA LEU A 27 -13.58 -23.92 3.28
C LEU A 27 -12.99 -25.33 3.40
N LEU A 28 -12.14 -25.55 4.40
CA LEU A 28 -11.57 -26.86 4.72
C LEU A 28 -12.57 -27.77 5.45
N GLY A 29 -13.77 -27.32 5.80
CA GLY A 29 -14.83 -28.12 6.42
C GLY A 29 -15.92 -28.54 5.43
N HIS A 30 -16.17 -27.73 4.40
CA HIS A 30 -17.09 -28.06 3.31
C HIS A 30 -16.50 -29.13 2.40
N TRP A 31 -16.84 -30.40 2.65
CA TRP A 31 -16.72 -31.46 1.65
C TRP A 31 -18.13 -31.85 1.21
N GLN A 32 -18.43 -31.81 -0.09
CA GLN A 32 -19.69 -32.35 -0.60
C GLN A 32 -19.67 -33.88 -0.40
N ARG A 33 -20.72 -34.46 0.19
CA ARG A 33 -20.83 -35.92 0.42
C ARG A 33 -20.58 -36.68 -0.90
N GLY A 34 -19.37 -37.21 -1.05
CA GLY A 34 -18.87 -37.86 -2.24
C GLY A 34 -17.56 -38.59 -1.90
N LYS A 35 -17.44 -39.83 -2.36
CA LYS A 35 -16.37 -40.78 -2.00
C LYS A 35 -14.97 -40.19 -2.24
N GLY A 36 -14.06 -40.32 -1.26
CA GLY A 36 -12.64 -39.92 -1.39
C GLY A 36 -11.93 -39.78 -0.04
N LEU A 37 -10.68 -39.29 -0.03
CA LEU A 37 -9.85 -39.08 1.18
C LEU A 37 -10.50 -38.16 2.22
N GLY A 38 -11.53 -37.44 1.83
CA GLY A 38 -12.12 -36.35 2.61
C GLY A 38 -13.07 -36.67 3.71
N GLU A 39 -13.74 -37.80 3.65
CA GLU A 39 -14.55 -38.24 4.79
C GLU A 39 -13.65 -38.61 5.99
N ARG A 40 -12.37 -38.93 5.73
CA ARG A 40 -11.43 -39.42 6.74
C ARG A 40 -10.67 -38.32 7.47
N LEU A 41 -10.46 -37.17 6.84
CA LEU A 41 -9.73 -36.05 7.43
C LEU A 41 -10.66 -34.96 7.94
N THR A 42 -10.46 -34.52 9.18
CA THR A 42 -11.10 -33.31 9.73
C THR A 42 -10.55 -32.03 9.10
N ALA A 43 -11.28 -30.91 9.20
CA ALA A 43 -10.81 -29.61 8.75
C ALA A 43 -9.45 -29.23 9.40
N ALA A 44 -9.29 -29.55 10.69
CA ALA A 44 -8.04 -29.34 11.42
C ALA A 44 -6.87 -30.14 10.83
N GLN A 45 -7.06 -31.42 10.49
CA GLN A 45 -6.02 -32.23 9.85
C GLN A 45 -5.63 -31.69 8.48
N ARG A 46 -6.60 -31.26 7.67
CA ARG A 46 -6.33 -30.65 6.35
C ARG A 46 -5.56 -29.34 6.47
N ARG A 47 -5.92 -28.53 7.45
CA ARG A 47 -5.21 -27.28 7.76
C ARG A 47 -3.76 -27.54 8.13
N VAL A 48 -3.50 -28.51 9.01
CA VAL A 48 -2.14 -28.92 9.39
C VAL A 48 -1.36 -29.47 8.19
N ALA A 49 -2.01 -30.15 7.25
CA ALA A 49 -1.35 -30.61 6.02
C ALA A 49 -0.87 -29.46 5.12
N LEU A 50 -1.62 -28.35 5.05
CA LEU A 50 -1.31 -27.22 4.18
C LEU A 50 -0.32 -26.20 4.79
N GLN A 51 -0.16 -26.21 6.11
CA GLN A 51 0.74 -25.32 6.84
C GLN A 51 2.22 -25.39 6.36
N PRO A 52 2.84 -26.58 6.19
CA PRO A 52 4.21 -26.68 5.66
C PRO A 52 4.35 -26.19 4.23
N LEU A 53 3.33 -26.44 3.38
CA LEU A 53 3.31 -25.95 2.01
C LEU A 53 3.36 -24.42 1.96
N ALA A 54 2.51 -23.78 2.77
CA ALA A 54 2.47 -22.33 2.87
C ALA A 54 3.81 -21.75 3.37
N ASP A 55 4.41 -22.30 4.44
CA ASP A 55 5.73 -21.87 4.92
C ASP A 55 6.82 -22.04 3.86
N ALA A 56 6.85 -23.15 3.13
CA ALA A 56 7.83 -23.38 2.08
C ALA A 56 7.68 -22.41 0.91
N MET A 57 6.44 -22.16 0.46
CA MET A 57 6.16 -21.19 -0.60
C MET A 57 6.53 -19.77 -0.18
N MET A 58 6.19 -19.36 1.05
CA MET A 58 6.57 -18.04 1.57
C MET A 58 8.09 -17.87 1.64
N ARG A 59 8.83 -18.86 2.15
CA ARG A 59 10.30 -18.83 2.23
C ARG A 59 10.99 -18.76 0.87
N ARG A 60 10.37 -19.36 -0.16
CA ARG A 60 10.87 -19.35 -1.54
C ARG A 60 10.37 -18.14 -2.35
N ASN A 61 9.60 -17.24 -1.72
CA ASN A 61 8.93 -16.11 -2.37
C ASN A 61 8.08 -16.55 -3.59
N LEU A 62 7.34 -17.64 -3.43
CA LEU A 62 6.51 -18.25 -4.47
C LEU A 62 5.02 -17.99 -4.22
N ARG A 63 4.30 -17.68 -5.30
CA ARG A 63 2.83 -17.70 -5.34
C ARG A 63 2.27 -18.98 -5.98
N GLU A 64 3.12 -19.67 -6.73
CA GLU A 64 2.79 -20.88 -7.49
C GLU A 64 3.87 -21.94 -7.27
N ILE A 65 3.46 -23.22 -7.25
CA ILE A 65 4.35 -24.35 -7.00
C ILE A 65 3.92 -25.56 -7.84
N ARG A 66 4.89 -26.32 -8.33
CA ARG A 66 4.62 -27.54 -9.10
C ARG A 66 4.12 -28.67 -8.21
N THR A 67 3.26 -29.55 -8.74
CA THR A 67 2.72 -30.73 -8.03
C THR A 67 3.83 -31.51 -7.32
N GLN A 68 4.92 -31.82 -8.01
CA GLN A 68 6.05 -32.59 -7.45
C GLN A 68 6.67 -31.90 -6.22
N ASP A 69 6.95 -30.60 -6.32
CA ASP A 69 7.55 -29.82 -5.24
C ASP A 69 6.58 -29.68 -4.05
N ALA A 70 5.29 -29.45 -4.33
CA ALA A 70 4.26 -29.32 -3.31
C ALA A 70 4.11 -30.62 -2.50
N LEU A 71 3.96 -31.75 -3.19
CA LEU A 71 3.85 -33.05 -2.55
C LEU A 71 5.12 -33.43 -1.79
N ALA A 72 6.30 -33.08 -2.31
CA ALA A 72 7.57 -33.32 -1.60
C ALA A 72 7.64 -32.58 -0.25
N VAL A 73 7.18 -31.32 -0.21
CA VAL A 73 7.10 -30.54 1.04
C VAL A 73 6.08 -31.11 2.02
N MET A 74 4.93 -31.57 1.51
CA MET A 74 3.80 -32.02 2.34
C MET A 74 3.94 -33.47 2.81
N ARG A 75 4.74 -34.30 2.13
CA ARG A 75 4.81 -35.76 2.29
C ARG A 75 4.88 -36.21 3.74
N GLU A 76 5.85 -35.72 4.50
CA GLU A 76 6.04 -36.13 5.90
C GLU A 76 4.81 -35.84 6.76
N HIS A 77 4.17 -34.69 6.56
CA HIS A 77 3.00 -34.27 7.32
C HIS A 77 1.74 -35.05 6.91
N LEU A 78 1.58 -35.35 5.61
CA LEU A 78 0.51 -36.20 5.09
C LEU A 78 0.56 -37.61 5.71
N LEU A 79 1.74 -38.21 5.79
CA LEU A 79 1.94 -39.51 6.45
C LEU A 79 1.55 -39.47 7.93
N ARG A 80 1.93 -38.40 8.65
CA ARG A 80 1.60 -38.24 10.09
C ARG A 80 0.11 -38.08 10.36
N ILE A 81 -0.66 -37.54 9.43
CA ILE A 81 -2.13 -37.46 9.54
C ILE A 81 -2.85 -38.71 9.01
N GLY A 82 -2.10 -39.75 8.63
CA GLY A 82 -2.61 -41.07 8.29
C GLY A 82 -2.93 -41.28 6.81
N ILE A 83 -2.45 -40.42 5.90
CA ILE A 83 -2.53 -40.63 4.44
C ILE A 83 -1.41 -41.58 4.02
N SER A 84 -1.73 -42.61 3.25
CA SER A 84 -0.75 -43.59 2.74
C SER A 84 0.03 -43.05 1.54
N GLU A 85 1.20 -43.62 1.26
CA GLU A 85 2.06 -43.19 0.14
C GLU A 85 1.36 -43.26 -1.22
N GLU A 86 0.48 -44.24 -1.40
CA GLU A 86 -0.31 -44.44 -2.61
C GLU A 86 -1.38 -43.36 -2.80
N GLU A 87 -1.84 -42.75 -1.70
CA GLU A 87 -2.89 -41.73 -1.70
C GLU A 87 -2.34 -40.30 -1.88
N ILE A 88 -1.04 -40.06 -1.62
CA ILE A 88 -0.43 -38.73 -1.67
C ILE A 88 -0.62 -38.03 -3.03
N PRO A 89 -0.43 -38.69 -4.20
CA PRO A 89 -0.63 -38.04 -5.50
C PRO A 89 -2.05 -37.54 -5.74
N ALA A 90 -3.06 -38.18 -5.14
CA ALA A 90 -4.47 -37.80 -5.27
C ALA A 90 -4.88 -36.64 -4.34
N PHE A 91 -4.04 -36.29 -3.36
CA PHE A 91 -4.40 -35.34 -2.31
C PHE A 91 -4.74 -33.94 -2.84
N LEU A 92 -3.91 -33.35 -3.71
CA LEU A 92 -4.15 -31.98 -4.22
C LEU A 92 -5.38 -31.91 -5.15
N PRO A 93 -5.57 -32.82 -6.12
CA PRO A 93 -6.80 -32.89 -6.90
C PRO A 93 -8.06 -33.04 -6.03
N ASP A 94 -8.03 -33.95 -5.06
CA ASP A 94 -9.14 -34.16 -4.12
C ASP A 94 -9.43 -32.90 -3.29
N LEU A 95 -8.39 -32.20 -2.86
CA LEU A 95 -8.50 -30.97 -2.09
C LEU A 95 -9.17 -29.86 -2.90
N GLN A 96 -8.74 -29.62 -4.15
CA GLN A 96 -9.31 -28.58 -5.00
C GLN A 96 -10.78 -28.83 -5.33
N ALA A 97 -11.14 -30.06 -5.63
CA ALA A 97 -12.52 -30.41 -5.98
C ALA A 97 -13.52 -30.05 -4.87
N ASN A 98 -13.05 -29.88 -3.63
CA ASN A 98 -13.92 -29.78 -2.45
C ASN A 98 -13.75 -28.49 -1.63
N CYS A 99 -12.53 -27.95 -1.45
CA CYS A 99 -12.31 -26.86 -0.49
C CYS A 99 -11.99 -25.48 -1.11
N GLY A 100 -11.54 -25.40 -2.36
CA GLY A 100 -11.23 -24.14 -3.04
C GLY A 100 -10.15 -23.25 -2.39
N VAL A 101 -9.44 -23.71 -1.34
CA VAL A 101 -8.33 -22.98 -0.69
C VAL A 101 -7.07 -23.03 -1.56
N LEU A 102 -6.83 -24.16 -2.21
CA LEU A 102 -5.76 -24.39 -3.16
C LEU A 102 -6.39 -24.66 -4.53
N VAL A 103 -5.84 -24.05 -5.57
CA VAL A 103 -6.34 -24.11 -6.94
C VAL A 103 -5.20 -24.37 -7.92
N GLU A 104 -5.47 -25.23 -8.89
CA GLU A 104 -4.63 -25.50 -10.04
C GLU A 104 -4.84 -24.37 -11.05
N LYS A 105 -3.75 -23.64 -11.35
CA LYS A 105 -3.74 -22.52 -12.30
C LYS A 105 -3.48 -22.99 -13.71
N GLU A 106 -2.54 -23.93 -13.82
CA GLU A 106 -2.13 -24.62 -15.04
C GLU A 106 -1.89 -26.08 -14.69
N VAL A 107 -1.80 -26.95 -15.69
CA VAL A 107 -1.52 -28.38 -15.49
C VAL A 107 -0.29 -28.53 -14.59
N ASP A 108 -0.48 -29.20 -13.45
CA ASP A 108 0.55 -29.44 -12.43
C ASP A 108 1.11 -28.20 -11.71
N VAL A 109 0.43 -27.05 -11.78
CA VAL A 109 0.83 -25.81 -11.11
C VAL A 109 -0.26 -25.35 -10.15
N TRP A 110 0.09 -25.28 -8.87
CA TRP A 110 -0.82 -25.00 -7.76
C TRP A 110 -0.54 -23.66 -7.12
N ALA A 111 -1.60 -22.95 -6.75
CA ALA A 111 -1.54 -21.71 -5.99
C ALA A 111 -2.61 -21.71 -4.89
N PHE A 112 -2.35 -20.98 -3.80
CA PHE A 112 -3.44 -20.62 -2.90
C PHE A 112 -4.41 -19.70 -3.62
N ALA A 113 -5.71 -19.88 -3.38
CA ALA A 113 -6.75 -19.07 -4.02
C ALA A 113 -6.57 -17.56 -3.76
N HIS A 114 -5.96 -17.22 -2.62
CA HIS A 114 -5.54 -15.87 -2.27
C HIS A 114 -4.22 -15.92 -1.48
N LEU A 115 -3.34 -14.94 -1.69
CA LEU A 115 -2.05 -14.86 -0.98
C LEU A 115 -2.25 -14.86 0.55
N THR A 116 -3.30 -14.20 1.05
CA THR A 116 -3.57 -14.17 2.50
C THR A 116 -3.89 -15.52 3.12
N PHE A 117 -4.35 -16.51 2.35
CA PHE A 117 -4.43 -17.89 2.88
C PHE A 117 -3.04 -18.50 3.07
N GLN A 118 -2.13 -18.26 2.13
CA GLN A 118 -0.73 -18.65 2.25
C GLN A 118 -0.07 -17.97 3.46
N GLU A 119 -0.26 -16.67 3.63
CA GLU A 119 0.27 -15.89 4.75
C GLU A 119 -0.30 -16.37 6.10
N TYR A 120 -1.62 -16.59 6.16
CA TYR A 120 -2.29 -17.10 7.35
C TYR A 120 -1.83 -18.49 7.77
N LEU A 121 -1.77 -19.43 6.81
CA LEU A 121 -1.33 -20.79 7.09
C LEU A 121 0.14 -20.83 7.49
N CYS A 122 0.99 -19.97 6.90
CA CYS A 122 2.37 -19.80 7.34
C CYS A 122 2.46 -19.29 8.79
N ALA A 123 1.72 -18.24 9.14
CA ALA A 123 1.66 -17.72 10.51
C ALA A 123 1.16 -18.78 11.52
N ALA A 124 0.12 -19.54 11.15
CA ALA A 124 -0.40 -20.62 11.98
C ALA A 124 0.62 -21.76 12.15
N HIS A 125 1.42 -22.06 11.13
CA HIS A 125 2.50 -23.04 11.20
C HIS A 125 3.60 -22.62 12.20
N TRP A 126 4.00 -21.34 12.19
CA TRP A 126 5.00 -20.81 13.12
C TRP A 126 4.54 -20.89 14.56
N LYS A 127 3.26 -20.57 14.82
CA LYS A 127 2.64 -20.72 16.14
C LYS A 127 2.60 -22.18 16.58
N ALA A 128 2.13 -23.08 15.72
CA ALA A 128 1.98 -24.50 16.06
C ALA A 128 3.32 -25.21 16.30
N SER A 129 4.35 -24.86 15.53
CA SER A 129 5.70 -25.42 15.67
C SER A 129 6.51 -24.79 16.82
N GLY A 130 6.10 -23.63 17.34
CA GLY A 130 6.89 -22.85 18.30
C GLY A 130 8.22 -22.33 17.71
N LYS A 131 8.45 -22.50 16.41
CA LYS A 131 9.73 -22.19 15.74
C LYS A 131 10.13 -20.73 15.91
N ALA A 132 9.14 -19.83 15.84
CA ALA A 132 9.36 -18.41 15.92
C ALA A 132 9.59 -17.91 17.37
N LEU A 133 9.30 -18.71 18.41
CA LEU A 133 9.70 -18.41 19.78
C LEU A 133 11.22 -18.51 19.98
N GLN A 134 11.92 -19.18 19.07
CA GLN A 134 13.37 -19.39 19.10
C GLN A 134 14.12 -18.37 18.23
N TRP A 135 13.42 -17.47 17.55
CA TRP A 135 14.06 -16.50 16.66
C TRP A 135 14.64 -15.33 17.43
N GLU A 136 15.87 -14.98 17.06
CA GLU A 136 16.57 -13.82 17.58
C GLU A 136 16.42 -12.64 16.61
N PHE A 137 16.98 -11.48 17.00
CA PHE A 137 16.89 -10.25 16.24
C PHE A 137 17.27 -10.39 14.74
N PRO A 138 18.34 -11.10 14.33
CA PRO A 138 18.72 -11.18 12.91
C PRO A 138 17.66 -11.83 12.03
N GLN A 139 16.96 -12.86 12.54
CA GLN A 139 15.87 -13.51 11.81
C GLN A 139 14.65 -12.61 11.72
N TRP A 140 14.33 -11.87 12.78
CA TRP A 140 13.27 -10.87 12.73
C TRP A 140 13.60 -9.74 11.77
N GLN A 141 14.85 -9.26 11.79
CA GLN A 141 15.30 -8.17 10.94
C GLN A 141 15.13 -8.47 9.45
N SER A 142 15.52 -9.67 9.00
CA SER A 142 15.37 -10.03 7.58
C SER A 142 13.90 -10.10 7.17
N LEU A 143 13.03 -10.69 8.01
CA LEU A 143 11.60 -10.78 7.73
C LEU A 143 10.92 -9.40 7.74
N ILE A 144 11.27 -8.53 8.69
CA ILE A 144 10.68 -7.17 8.80
C ILE A 144 11.12 -6.28 7.64
N ALA A 145 12.34 -6.44 7.13
CA ALA A 145 12.84 -5.64 6.01
C ALA A 145 12.10 -5.89 4.69
N GLU A 146 11.45 -7.05 4.55
CA GLU A 146 10.76 -7.47 3.33
C GLU A 146 9.23 -7.37 3.49
N SER A 147 8.59 -6.52 2.69
CA SER A 147 7.12 -6.33 2.74
C SER A 147 6.32 -7.61 2.47
N TRP A 148 6.91 -8.58 1.76
CA TRP A 148 6.35 -9.92 1.53
C TRP A 148 5.94 -10.65 2.82
N TRP A 149 6.61 -10.38 3.94
CA TRP A 149 6.32 -11.03 5.22
C TRP A 149 5.40 -10.23 6.13
N HIS A 150 5.10 -8.96 5.82
CA HIS A 150 4.42 -8.06 6.76
C HIS A 150 3.05 -8.56 7.19
N GLU A 151 2.21 -9.01 6.27
CA GLU A 151 0.90 -9.57 6.61
C GLU A 151 1.03 -10.89 7.39
N THR A 152 2.00 -11.75 7.06
CA THR A 152 2.30 -12.96 7.84
C THR A 152 2.71 -12.61 9.27
N LEU A 153 3.55 -11.59 9.46
CA LEU A 153 3.98 -11.10 10.77
C LEU A 153 2.81 -10.52 11.58
N LEU A 154 1.89 -9.78 10.93
CA LEU A 154 0.67 -9.27 11.57
C LEU A 154 -0.25 -10.42 12.02
N LEU A 155 -0.50 -11.39 11.13
CA LEU A 155 -1.32 -12.56 11.44
C LEU A 155 -0.67 -13.44 12.51
N TYR A 156 0.65 -13.51 12.58
CA TYR A 156 1.38 -14.17 13.65
C TYR A 156 1.23 -13.39 14.97
N ALA A 157 1.50 -12.09 14.99
CA ALA A 157 1.35 -11.22 16.16
C ALA A 157 -0.07 -11.27 16.77
N ALA A 158 -1.10 -11.34 15.92
CA ALA A 158 -2.49 -11.42 16.36
C ALA A 158 -2.84 -12.71 17.14
N GLN A 159 -1.98 -13.74 17.09
CA GLN A 159 -2.24 -15.04 17.71
C GLN A 159 -1.42 -15.33 18.97
N GLN A 160 -0.47 -14.47 19.34
CA GLN A 160 0.38 -14.64 20.53
C GLN A 160 0.91 -13.32 21.10
N ASP A 161 1.86 -13.39 22.04
CA ASP A 161 2.59 -12.23 22.50
C ASP A 161 3.52 -11.68 21.41
N ALA A 162 3.24 -10.46 20.97
CA ALA A 162 3.98 -9.77 19.91
C ALA A 162 5.19 -8.98 20.45
N THR A 163 5.44 -8.98 21.76
CA THR A 163 6.51 -8.19 22.41
C THR A 163 7.90 -8.38 21.78
N PRO A 164 8.40 -9.61 21.51
CA PRO A 164 9.72 -9.79 20.89
C PRO A 164 9.80 -9.19 19.48
N LEU A 165 8.72 -9.35 18.71
CA LEU A 165 8.63 -8.90 17.33
C LEU A 165 8.51 -7.37 17.25
N VAL A 166 7.74 -6.76 18.15
CA VAL A 166 7.64 -5.29 18.28
C VAL A 166 8.97 -4.70 18.71
N ASN A 167 9.68 -5.33 19.65
CA ASN A 167 11.02 -4.88 20.05
C ASN A 167 12.01 -4.96 18.89
N ALA A 168 11.95 -6.00 18.05
CA ALA A 168 12.75 -6.06 16.83
C ALA A 168 12.42 -4.90 15.87
N CYS A 169 11.14 -4.56 15.69
CA CYS A 169 10.75 -3.41 14.87
C CYS A 169 11.29 -2.08 15.44
N LEU A 170 11.21 -1.88 16.76
CA LEU A 170 11.74 -0.71 17.45
C LEU A 170 13.27 -0.61 17.34
N GLN A 171 13.98 -1.74 17.38
CA GLN A 171 15.43 -1.78 17.22
C GLN A 171 15.87 -1.48 15.77
N ILE A 172 15.10 -1.89 14.76
CA ILE A 172 15.34 -1.51 13.35
C ILE A 172 15.14 -0.01 13.16
N ASN A 173 14.13 0.56 13.83
CA ASN A 173 13.86 2.00 13.89
C ASN A 173 13.71 2.67 12.51
N SER A 174 13.15 1.96 11.53
CA SER A 174 12.74 2.54 10.24
C SER A 174 11.25 2.90 10.24
N PRO A 175 10.81 3.92 9.47
CA PRO A 175 9.40 4.25 9.31
C PRO A 175 8.51 3.06 8.96
N SER A 176 8.94 2.20 8.03
CA SER A 176 8.22 0.96 7.67
C SER A 176 8.08 -0.01 8.86
N ALA A 177 9.18 -0.32 9.56
CA ALA A 177 9.18 -1.24 10.70
C ALA A 177 8.33 -0.70 11.86
N LEU A 178 8.39 0.60 12.15
CA LEU A 178 7.59 1.22 13.20
C LEU A 178 6.10 1.24 12.87
N ARG A 179 5.73 1.40 11.60
CA ARG A 179 4.32 1.28 11.18
C ARG A 179 3.83 -0.16 11.31
N LEU A 180 4.67 -1.12 10.96
CA LEU A 180 4.36 -2.53 11.20
C LEU A 180 4.16 -2.79 12.70
N ALA A 181 5.03 -2.26 13.56
CA ALA A 181 4.87 -2.33 15.02
C ALA A 181 3.56 -1.67 15.50
N ALA A 182 3.18 -0.52 14.95
CA ALA A 182 1.93 0.14 15.28
C ALA A 182 0.71 -0.69 14.87
N ASN A 183 0.73 -1.30 13.68
CA ASN A 183 -0.30 -2.24 13.25
C ASN A 183 -0.38 -3.44 14.21
N MET A 184 0.75 -4.07 14.52
CA MET A 184 0.81 -5.16 15.49
C MET A 184 0.25 -4.74 16.86
N SER A 185 0.55 -3.54 17.34
CA SER A 185 0.05 -3.09 18.63
C SER A 185 -1.48 -3.10 18.71
N ARG A 186 -2.18 -2.83 17.61
CA ARG A 186 -3.65 -2.83 17.55
C ARG A 186 -4.23 -4.24 17.51
N GLU A 187 -3.55 -5.15 16.81
CA GLU A 187 -4.11 -6.47 16.48
C GLU A 187 -3.57 -7.62 17.36
N ALA A 188 -2.43 -7.42 18.02
CA ALA A 188 -1.74 -8.45 18.81
C ALA A 188 -2.62 -9.05 19.91
N LEU A 189 -2.40 -10.34 20.21
CA LEU A 189 -3.10 -10.99 21.32
C LEU A 189 -2.62 -10.46 22.66
N GLN A 190 -1.30 -10.30 22.82
CA GLN A 190 -0.66 -9.70 23.98
C GLN A 190 0.49 -8.80 23.51
N LEU A 191 0.74 -7.74 24.27
CA LEU A 191 1.85 -6.82 24.08
C LEU A 191 2.18 -6.15 25.42
N GLU A 192 3.46 -6.01 25.72
CA GLU A 192 3.93 -5.21 26.86
C GLU A 192 3.33 -3.79 26.84
N SER A 193 2.82 -3.33 27.99
CA SER A 193 2.03 -2.09 28.09
C SER A 193 2.82 -0.83 27.73
N SER A 194 4.12 -0.79 28.04
CA SER A 194 5.03 0.32 27.78
C SER A 194 5.24 0.58 26.28
N LEU A 195 5.18 -0.48 25.46
CA LEU A 195 5.61 -0.41 24.05
C LEU A 195 4.68 0.44 23.18
N ARG A 196 3.40 0.58 23.55
CA ARG A 196 2.45 1.40 22.79
C ARG A 196 2.87 2.87 22.76
N GLU A 197 3.31 3.39 23.90
CA GLU A 197 3.81 4.75 24.02
C GLU A 197 5.15 4.91 23.30
N THR A 198 6.06 3.95 23.46
CA THR A 198 7.35 3.93 22.75
C THR A 198 7.15 3.98 21.23
N ILE A 199 6.26 3.16 20.66
CA ILE A 199 5.95 3.16 19.23
C ILE A 199 5.43 4.54 18.80
N ALA A 200 4.50 5.13 19.56
CA ALA A 200 3.91 6.42 19.22
C ALA A 200 4.97 7.54 19.21
N VAL A 201 5.88 7.54 20.20
CA VAL A 201 6.98 8.51 20.28
C VAL A 201 7.97 8.31 19.13
N SER A 202 8.39 7.08 18.85
CA SER A 202 9.31 6.78 17.75
C SER A 202 8.72 7.16 16.39
N LEU A 203 7.45 6.84 16.14
CA LEU A 203 6.76 7.22 14.89
C LEU A 203 6.71 8.74 14.72
N LYS A 204 6.37 9.48 15.78
CA LYS A 204 6.30 10.95 15.71
C LYS A 204 7.65 11.58 15.40
N THR A 205 8.74 10.94 15.84
CA THR A 205 10.10 11.45 15.66
C THR A 205 10.65 11.15 14.26
N LEU A 206 10.26 10.03 13.66
CA LEU A 206 10.79 9.58 12.37
C LEU A 206 9.96 9.98 11.16
N ILE A 207 8.66 10.27 11.32
CA ILE A 207 7.81 10.67 10.20
C ILE A 207 8.06 12.15 9.86
N ILE A 208 8.52 12.39 8.64
CA ILE A 208 8.72 13.73 8.09
C ILE A 208 7.35 14.40 7.94
N GLN A 209 7.15 15.51 8.65
CA GLN A 209 5.92 16.28 8.59
C GLN A 209 6.00 17.33 7.49
N LEU A 210 5.27 17.09 6.40
CA LEU A 210 5.13 18.05 5.31
C LEU A 210 3.89 18.92 5.52
N ARG A 211 3.95 20.17 5.04
CA ARG A 211 2.81 21.09 5.14
C ARG A 211 1.64 20.57 4.31
N ARG A 212 0.53 20.31 4.99
CA ARG A 212 -0.74 19.87 4.38
C ARG A 212 -1.62 21.02 3.89
N GLU A 213 -1.64 22.13 4.61
CA GLU A 213 -2.57 23.24 4.34
C GLU A 213 -2.07 24.10 3.17
N PRO A 214 -2.87 24.33 2.11
CA PRO A 214 -2.48 25.16 0.97
C PRO A 214 -2.06 26.58 1.36
N LYS A 215 -1.07 27.13 0.65
CA LYS A 215 -0.54 28.49 0.86
C LYS A 215 -0.55 29.26 -0.46
N ALA A 216 -0.87 30.55 -0.38
CA ALA A 216 -0.61 31.48 -1.47
C ALA A 216 0.81 32.06 -1.28
N VAL A 217 1.65 31.98 -2.31
CA VAL A 217 3.07 32.34 -2.26
C VAL A 217 3.39 33.23 -3.46
N SER A 218 4.09 34.34 -3.25
CA SER A 218 4.42 35.27 -4.34
C SER A 218 5.73 34.88 -5.06
N GLU A 219 5.96 35.44 -6.24
CA GLU A 219 7.19 35.22 -7.01
C GLU A 219 8.45 35.78 -6.34
N GLU A 220 8.30 36.70 -5.39
CA GLU A 220 9.43 37.26 -4.65
C GLU A 220 9.90 36.37 -3.50
N GLU A 221 9.01 35.56 -2.91
CA GLU A 221 9.31 34.77 -1.70
C GLU A 221 9.38 33.25 -1.95
N PHE A 222 8.99 32.75 -3.13
CA PHE A 222 8.81 31.30 -3.33
C PHE A 222 10.09 30.48 -3.15
N ILE A 223 11.26 31.01 -3.53
CA ILE A 223 12.55 30.32 -3.35
C ILE A 223 12.80 30.05 -1.86
N GLU A 224 12.58 31.06 -1.02
CA GLU A 224 12.74 30.93 0.43
C GLU A 224 11.63 30.05 1.03
N VAL A 225 10.37 30.28 0.65
CA VAL A 225 9.22 29.55 1.21
C VAL A 225 9.24 28.06 0.86
N PHE A 226 9.65 27.71 -0.35
CA PHE A 226 9.74 26.32 -0.81
C PHE A 226 11.13 25.72 -0.68
N GLN A 227 12.12 26.47 -0.18
CA GLN A 227 13.50 26.00 0.03
C GLN A 227 14.14 25.48 -1.26
N LEU A 228 14.21 26.37 -2.27
CA LEU A 228 14.72 26.06 -3.60
C LEU A 228 16.10 26.69 -3.85
N ASP A 229 16.82 26.15 -4.83
CA ASP A 229 18.01 26.77 -5.42
C ASP A 229 17.67 27.73 -6.58
N ASP A 230 18.69 28.33 -7.18
CA ASP A 230 18.55 29.25 -8.32
C ASP A 230 18.03 28.55 -9.61
N GLN A 231 17.99 27.22 -9.64
CA GLN A 231 17.41 26.40 -10.70
C GLN A 231 15.97 25.95 -10.36
N TRP A 232 15.42 26.46 -9.25
CA TRP A 232 14.08 26.16 -8.73
C TRP A 232 13.91 24.69 -8.35
N ARG A 233 15.01 24.02 -7.99
CA ARG A 233 15.04 22.64 -7.50
C ARG A 233 15.11 22.62 -5.98
N PRO A 234 14.65 21.56 -5.31
CA PRO A 234 14.75 21.43 -3.86
C PRO A 234 16.20 21.53 -3.36
N LEU A 235 16.43 22.29 -2.30
CA LEU A 235 17.72 22.33 -1.59
C LEU A 235 18.04 21.01 -0.88
N ALA A 236 17.02 20.23 -0.54
CA ALA A 236 17.14 18.92 0.10
C ALA A 236 16.10 17.95 -0.46
N TYR A 237 16.50 16.68 -0.57
CA TYR A 237 15.66 15.58 -1.05
C TYR A 237 15.36 14.64 0.11
N ILE A 238 14.18 14.02 0.08
CA ILE A 238 13.74 13.07 1.10
C ILE A 238 14.14 11.67 0.67
N GLN A 239 14.71 10.89 1.59
CA GLN A 239 14.87 9.45 1.39
C GLN A 239 13.53 8.76 1.69
N ASN A 240 12.71 8.58 0.66
CA ASN A 240 11.40 7.95 0.81
C ASN A 240 11.50 6.43 1.04
N GLU A 241 10.47 5.87 1.67
CA GLU A 241 10.30 4.42 1.86
C GLU A 241 8.99 4.00 1.20
N TYR A 242 9.03 3.79 -0.12
CA TYR A 242 7.83 3.45 -0.88
C TYR A 242 7.39 2.00 -0.67
N GLU A 243 6.08 1.78 -0.60
CA GLU A 243 5.39 0.49 -0.67
C GLU A 243 4.32 0.59 -1.77
N ASP A 244 4.42 -0.29 -2.77
CA ASP A 244 3.49 -0.35 -3.90
C ASP A 244 2.35 -1.33 -3.58
N GLN A 245 1.11 -0.83 -3.58
CA GLN A 245 -0.09 -1.63 -3.32
C GLN A 245 -1.03 -1.67 -4.54
N GLY A 246 -0.45 -1.65 -5.75
CA GLY A 246 -1.19 -1.74 -7.00
C GLY A 246 -1.58 -0.35 -7.51
N GLU A 247 -2.75 0.16 -7.09
CA GLU A 247 -3.28 1.45 -7.54
C GLU A 247 -2.74 2.66 -6.74
N VAL A 248 -2.11 2.39 -5.60
CA VAL A 248 -1.60 3.40 -4.67
C VAL A 248 -0.17 3.09 -4.26
N ILE A 249 0.58 4.15 -3.94
CA ILE A 249 1.91 4.07 -3.34
C ILE A 249 1.85 4.70 -1.97
N ILE A 250 2.34 3.99 -0.96
CA ILE A 250 2.49 4.50 0.39
C ILE A 250 3.95 4.91 0.56
N ASP A 251 4.19 6.12 1.07
CA ASP A 251 5.50 6.53 1.51
C ASP A 251 5.55 6.48 3.05
N HIS A 252 6.30 5.53 3.60
CA HIS A 252 6.38 5.38 5.04
C HIS A 252 7.14 6.54 5.71
N ALA A 253 8.07 7.19 5.01
CA ALA A 253 8.88 8.29 5.54
C ALA A 253 8.03 9.54 5.83
N THR A 254 7.10 9.88 4.94
CA THR A 254 6.19 11.03 5.10
C THR A 254 4.83 10.65 5.69
N GLY A 255 4.46 9.36 5.62
CA GLY A 255 3.11 8.90 5.99
C GLY A 255 2.01 9.30 5.03
N LEU A 256 2.39 9.71 3.82
CA LEU A 256 1.47 10.02 2.74
C LEU A 256 1.16 8.76 1.93
N MET A 257 -0.05 8.71 1.42
CA MET A 257 -0.48 7.74 0.42
C MET A 257 -0.84 8.51 -0.85
N TRP A 258 -0.28 8.04 -1.95
CA TRP A 258 -0.35 8.67 -3.25
C TRP A 258 -1.12 7.79 -4.23
N GLN A 259 -1.86 8.43 -5.11
CA GLN A 259 -2.36 7.78 -6.31
C GLN A 259 -1.16 7.41 -7.20
N LYS A 260 -0.98 6.12 -7.52
CA LYS A 260 0.16 5.65 -8.32
C LYS A 260 0.11 6.15 -9.75
N SER A 261 -1.08 6.16 -10.32
CA SER A 261 -1.41 6.80 -11.58
C SER A 261 -2.21 8.05 -11.24
N GLY A 262 -1.76 9.23 -11.67
CA GLY A 262 -2.54 10.46 -11.53
C GLY A 262 -3.71 10.50 -12.51
N SER A 263 -4.19 11.70 -12.84
CA SER A 263 -5.19 11.88 -13.89
C SER A 263 -4.70 11.32 -15.23
N ASP A 264 -5.60 10.72 -16.01
CA ASP A 264 -5.28 10.17 -17.32
C ASP A 264 -5.01 11.25 -18.38
N GLU A 265 -5.62 12.42 -18.18
CA GLU A 265 -5.46 13.60 -19.02
C GLU A 265 -4.98 14.79 -18.19
N GLU A 266 -4.42 15.78 -18.88
CA GLU A 266 -4.10 17.08 -18.28
C GLU A 266 -5.39 17.85 -17.99
N LEU A 267 -5.46 18.45 -16.82
CA LEU A 267 -6.64 19.17 -16.34
C LEU A 267 -6.31 20.64 -16.15
N THR A 268 -7.23 21.51 -16.55
CA THR A 268 -7.18 22.90 -16.10
C THR A 268 -7.25 22.97 -14.58
N TYR A 269 -6.70 24.03 -13.99
CA TYR A 269 -6.75 24.17 -12.53
C TYR A 269 -8.18 24.16 -11.97
N GLN A 270 -9.16 24.66 -12.74
CA GLN A 270 -10.58 24.62 -12.36
C GLN A 270 -11.17 23.20 -12.40
N ALA A 271 -10.66 22.32 -13.27
CA ALA A 271 -11.11 20.94 -13.38
C ALA A 271 -10.45 20.02 -12.33
N ALA A 272 -9.27 20.37 -11.83
CA ALA A 272 -8.53 19.58 -10.84
C ALA A 272 -9.33 19.26 -9.55
N PRO A 273 -10.08 20.20 -8.93
CA PRO A 273 -10.96 19.85 -7.80
C PRO A 273 -12.07 18.85 -8.16
N ASN A 274 -12.62 18.90 -9.37
CA ASN A 274 -13.66 17.96 -9.81
C ASN A 274 -13.11 16.53 -9.89
N TYR A 275 -11.87 16.38 -10.36
CA TYR A 275 -11.17 15.09 -10.36
C TYR A 275 -11.07 14.50 -8.95
N ILE A 276 -10.65 15.30 -7.96
CA ILE A 276 -10.59 14.88 -6.56
C ILE A 276 -11.98 14.49 -6.01
N ILE A 277 -13.00 15.28 -6.32
CA ILE A 277 -14.39 14.99 -5.90
C ILE A 277 -14.85 13.65 -6.46
N GLN A 278 -14.61 13.38 -7.75
CA GLN A 278 -14.97 12.11 -8.37
C GLN A 278 -14.20 10.93 -7.75
N LEU A 279 -12.90 11.09 -7.52
CA LEU A 279 -12.05 10.09 -6.89
C LEU A 279 -12.59 9.69 -5.49
N ASN A 280 -13.02 10.68 -4.72
CA ASN A 280 -13.60 10.48 -3.40
C ASN A 280 -15.00 9.85 -3.44
N GLN A 281 -15.85 10.25 -4.40
CA GLN A 281 -17.18 9.67 -4.59
C GLN A 281 -17.10 8.18 -4.97
N GLN A 282 -16.10 7.81 -5.77
CA GLN A 282 -15.85 6.43 -6.19
C GLN A 282 -15.18 5.59 -5.11
N ARG A 283 -14.78 6.20 -3.98
CA ARG A 283 -13.99 5.57 -2.93
C ARG A 283 -12.73 4.89 -3.51
N PHE A 284 -11.99 5.60 -4.36
CA PHE A 284 -10.80 5.04 -5.01
C PHE A 284 -9.85 4.39 -3.99
N ALA A 285 -9.42 3.16 -4.28
CA ALA A 285 -8.65 2.30 -3.37
C ALA A 285 -9.27 2.15 -1.97
N GLY A 286 -10.60 2.26 -1.85
CA GLY A 286 -11.35 2.17 -0.59
C GLY A 286 -11.45 3.48 0.20
N HIS A 287 -10.85 4.58 -0.29
CA HIS A 287 -10.68 5.85 0.43
C HIS A 287 -11.47 7.01 -0.19
N SER A 288 -11.92 7.95 0.65
CA SER A 288 -12.79 9.07 0.25
C SER A 288 -12.32 10.43 0.77
N ASP A 289 -11.05 10.53 1.14
CA ASP A 289 -10.36 11.69 1.72
C ASP A 289 -9.13 12.12 0.91
N TRP A 290 -9.12 11.81 -0.39
CA TRP A 290 -8.13 12.28 -1.35
C TRP A 290 -8.20 13.80 -1.54
N ARG A 291 -7.07 14.42 -1.83
CA ARG A 291 -6.95 15.86 -2.08
C ARG A 291 -5.82 16.19 -3.06
N LEU A 292 -5.81 17.45 -3.50
CA LEU A 292 -4.65 18.01 -4.18
C LEU A 292 -3.47 18.11 -3.18
N PRO A 293 -2.24 17.78 -3.63
CA PRO A 293 -1.03 17.91 -2.83
C PRO A 293 -0.55 19.36 -2.76
N THR A 294 0.17 19.74 -1.70
CA THR A 294 0.91 21.00 -1.65
C THR A 294 2.27 20.89 -2.35
N ILE A 295 2.98 22.00 -2.53
CA ILE A 295 4.33 22.00 -3.10
C ILE A 295 5.31 21.16 -2.27
N PRO A 296 5.42 21.29 -0.93
CA PRO A 296 6.28 20.41 -0.14
C PRO A 296 5.97 18.92 -0.31
N GLU A 297 4.70 18.56 -0.50
CA GLU A 297 4.30 17.17 -0.73
C GLU A 297 4.68 16.68 -2.12
N LEU A 298 4.43 17.46 -3.19
CA LEU A 298 4.87 17.08 -4.53
C LEU A 298 6.41 17.04 -4.65
N MET A 299 7.11 18.02 -4.06
CA MET A 299 8.57 18.06 -4.01
C MET A 299 9.15 16.85 -3.28
N SER A 300 8.44 16.28 -2.31
CA SER A 300 8.89 15.06 -1.62
C SER A 300 8.96 13.82 -2.51
N LEU A 301 8.39 13.88 -3.72
CA LEU A 301 8.49 12.84 -4.74
C LEU A 301 9.67 13.04 -5.70
N LEU A 302 10.32 14.21 -5.65
CA LEU A 302 11.45 14.51 -6.52
C LEU A 302 12.67 13.69 -6.11
N GLU A 303 13.36 13.16 -7.11
CA GLU A 303 14.66 12.50 -6.97
C GLU A 303 15.77 13.48 -7.38
N PRO A 304 16.99 13.37 -6.82
CA PRO A 304 18.10 14.27 -7.18
C PRO A 304 18.59 14.04 -8.61
N GLU A 305 18.48 12.81 -9.10
CA GLU A 305 18.90 12.39 -10.44
C GLU A 305 17.72 11.84 -11.24
N LYS A 306 17.86 11.84 -12.57
CA LYS A 306 16.89 11.19 -13.45
C LYS A 306 16.88 9.69 -13.21
N GLN A 307 15.68 9.13 -13.12
CA GLN A 307 15.47 7.72 -12.91
C GLN A 307 15.34 6.99 -14.26
N ALA A 308 15.16 5.66 -14.22
CA ALA A 308 15.08 4.81 -15.43
C ALA A 308 13.94 5.18 -16.41
N ASN A 309 12.96 5.98 -15.97
CA ASN A 309 11.85 6.50 -16.77
C ASN A 309 12.14 7.89 -17.39
N ASP A 310 13.38 8.38 -17.30
CA ASP A 310 13.82 9.72 -17.75
C ASP A 310 13.16 10.90 -17.00
N LEU A 311 12.61 10.64 -15.81
CA LEU A 311 12.00 11.64 -14.91
C LEU A 311 12.75 11.70 -13.57
N TYR A 312 12.64 12.83 -12.88
CA TYR A 312 13.10 13.03 -11.50
C TYR A 312 12.04 12.55 -10.50
N ILE A 313 11.50 11.35 -10.69
CA ILE A 313 10.55 10.69 -9.78
C ILE A 313 10.77 9.18 -9.82
N ASN A 314 10.63 8.54 -8.67
CA ASN A 314 10.81 7.10 -8.52
C ASN A 314 10.00 6.28 -9.57
N PRO A 315 10.58 5.30 -10.28
CA PRO A 315 9.90 4.54 -11.34
C PRO A 315 8.70 3.71 -10.89
N ARG A 316 8.43 3.62 -9.58
CA ARG A 316 7.18 3.03 -9.06
C ARG A 316 5.96 3.84 -9.46
N PHE A 317 6.07 5.15 -9.61
CA PHE A 317 4.99 6.01 -10.09
C PHE A 317 4.80 5.90 -11.60
N ASP A 318 3.56 6.04 -12.08
CA ASP A 318 3.29 6.13 -13.52
C ASP A 318 4.00 7.34 -14.13
N ALA A 319 4.75 7.11 -15.22
CA ALA A 319 5.54 8.11 -15.92
C ALA A 319 4.71 9.09 -16.79
N ARG A 320 3.39 8.89 -16.91
CA ARG A 320 2.49 9.78 -17.67
C ARG A 320 2.46 11.18 -17.07
N GLN A 321 2.40 11.29 -15.74
CA GLN A 321 2.30 12.58 -15.06
C GLN A 321 3.68 13.23 -14.95
N ARG A 322 4.04 13.95 -16.01
CA ARG A 322 5.33 14.63 -16.17
C ARG A 322 5.44 15.94 -15.38
N TRP A 323 4.30 16.52 -15.02
CA TRP A 323 4.17 17.66 -14.13
C TRP A 323 2.80 17.60 -13.47
N CYS A 324 2.69 18.12 -12.24
CA CYS A 324 1.45 18.03 -11.46
C CYS A 324 1.09 19.35 -10.79
N TRP A 325 -0.18 19.73 -10.89
CA TRP A 325 -0.75 20.83 -10.11
C TRP A 325 -0.59 20.60 -8.61
N SER A 326 -0.19 21.66 -7.91
CA SER A 326 -0.32 21.74 -6.45
C SER A 326 -1.61 22.46 -6.05
N ALA A 327 -1.99 22.33 -4.78
CA ALA A 327 -3.02 23.14 -4.15
C ALA A 327 -2.56 24.58 -3.86
N ASP A 328 -1.25 24.84 -3.90
CA ASP A 328 -0.69 26.16 -3.60
C ASP A 328 -0.90 27.13 -4.76
N ARG A 329 -1.21 28.37 -4.42
CA ARG A 329 -1.55 29.41 -5.39
C ARG A 329 -0.48 30.48 -5.45
N ILE A 330 -0.44 31.21 -6.56
CA ILE A 330 0.35 32.44 -6.58
C ILE A 330 -0.39 33.53 -5.84
N LEU A 331 0.32 34.24 -4.96
CA LEU A 331 -0.14 35.49 -4.41
C LEU A 331 0.22 36.62 -5.38
N GLU A 332 -0.77 37.16 -6.08
CA GLU A 332 -0.57 38.27 -7.02
C GLU A 332 -0.34 39.58 -6.25
N SER A 333 0.65 40.38 -6.65
CA SER A 333 0.86 41.72 -6.11
C SER A 333 -0.19 42.71 -6.63
N SER A 334 -0.46 43.77 -5.87
CA SER A 334 -1.36 44.87 -6.26
C SER A 334 -0.91 45.60 -7.54
N GLU A 335 0.39 45.58 -7.86
CA GLU A 335 0.95 46.20 -9.07
C GLU A 335 0.75 45.33 -10.33
N GLN A 336 0.85 44.00 -10.21
CA GLN A 336 0.55 43.05 -11.29
C GLN A 336 -0.95 42.99 -11.63
N SER A 337 -1.81 43.24 -10.65
CA SER A 337 -3.26 43.38 -10.87
C SER A 337 -3.63 44.72 -11.55
N ALA A 338 -2.83 45.77 -11.38
CA ALA A 338 -3.00 47.05 -12.08
C ALA A 338 -2.49 47.01 -13.54
N SER A 339 -1.35 46.36 -13.81
CA SER A 339 -0.85 46.16 -15.18
C SER A 339 -1.81 45.31 -16.03
N ARG A 340 -2.55 44.38 -15.39
CA ARG A 340 -3.66 43.63 -16.00
C ARG A 340 -4.80 44.53 -16.45
N GLN A 341 -5.21 45.55 -15.70
CA GLN A 341 -6.28 46.46 -16.14
C GLN A 341 -5.86 47.32 -17.35
N GLY A 342 -4.59 47.73 -17.42
CA GLY A 342 -4.04 48.46 -18.57
C GLY A 342 -3.90 47.60 -19.83
N GLY A 343 -3.46 46.35 -19.69
CA GLY A 343 -3.32 45.40 -20.81
C GLY A 343 -4.65 44.82 -21.31
N LEU A 344 -5.62 44.61 -20.41
CA LEU A 344 -6.95 44.09 -20.76
C LEU A 344 -7.75 45.08 -21.60
N LEU A 345 -7.62 46.40 -21.40
CA LEU A 345 -8.29 47.39 -22.25
C LEU A 345 -7.77 47.39 -23.71
N ALA A 346 -6.46 47.16 -23.91
CA ALA A 346 -5.86 47.04 -25.24
C ALA A 346 -6.19 45.71 -25.93
N TRP A 347 -6.37 44.62 -25.16
CA TRP A 347 -6.74 43.30 -25.68
C TRP A 347 -8.25 43.17 -25.95
N PHE A 348 -9.12 43.72 -25.09
CA PHE A 348 -10.58 43.69 -25.25
C PHE A 348 -11.10 44.47 -26.47
N GLN A 349 -10.35 45.47 -26.97
CA GLN A 349 -10.71 46.15 -28.22
C GLN A 349 -10.41 45.32 -29.48
N ARG A 350 -9.66 44.20 -29.37
CA ARG A 350 -9.22 43.39 -30.52
C ARG A 350 -10.01 42.10 -30.77
N LEU A 351 -10.89 41.68 -29.87
CA LEU A 351 -11.68 40.45 -30.04
C LEU A 351 -13.17 40.70 -29.74
N ARG A 352 -13.92 41.07 -30.79
CA ARG A 352 -15.37 40.78 -30.84
C ARG A 352 -15.53 39.29 -31.14
N GLY A 353 -15.91 38.52 -30.14
CA GLY A 353 -16.28 37.11 -30.32
C GLY A 353 -16.43 36.41 -28.97
N ARG A 354 -17.67 36.06 -28.63
CA ARG A 354 -18.13 35.33 -27.44
C ARG A 354 -17.08 34.35 -26.84
N GLY A 355 -16.82 34.49 -25.54
CA GLY A 355 -16.12 33.48 -24.73
C GLY A 355 -16.19 33.83 -23.25
N ARG A 356 -16.59 32.86 -22.42
CA ARG A 356 -16.85 32.97 -20.99
C ARG A 356 -15.68 33.64 -20.22
N ARG A 357 -16.02 34.43 -19.19
CA ARG A 357 -15.08 34.93 -18.17
C ARG A 357 -14.40 33.73 -17.49
N GLY A 358 -13.18 33.37 -17.93
CA GLY A 358 -12.29 32.49 -17.18
C GLY A 358 -11.79 33.22 -15.92
N SER A 359 -11.69 32.52 -14.78
CA SER A 359 -11.17 33.14 -13.56
C SER A 359 -9.70 33.47 -13.74
N SER A 360 -9.32 34.72 -13.47
CA SER A 360 -7.91 35.13 -13.37
C SER A 360 -7.27 34.47 -12.15
N GLY A 361 -6.18 33.75 -12.34
CA GLY A 361 -5.35 33.22 -11.26
C GLY A 361 -4.31 32.24 -11.78
N SER A 362 -3.37 31.90 -10.89
CA SER A 362 -2.26 30.98 -11.16
C SER A 362 -2.02 30.07 -9.96
N ALA A 363 -1.44 28.91 -10.22
CA ALA A 363 -1.06 27.96 -9.19
C ALA A 363 0.35 27.44 -9.43
N TRP A 364 0.98 26.98 -8.35
CA TRP A 364 2.28 26.33 -8.42
C TRP A 364 2.12 24.88 -8.85
N ASP A 365 3.12 24.35 -9.55
CA ASP A 365 3.23 22.96 -9.97
C ASP A 365 4.66 22.44 -9.82
N VAL A 366 4.80 21.11 -9.90
CA VAL A 366 6.12 20.44 -9.88
C VAL A 366 6.30 19.71 -11.19
N LEU A 367 7.43 19.96 -11.86
CA LEU A 367 7.80 19.33 -13.12
C LEU A 367 8.78 18.20 -12.84
N PHE A 368 8.32 16.96 -12.99
CA PHE A 368 9.16 15.77 -12.87
C PHE A 368 10.12 15.60 -14.06
N LEU A 369 9.91 16.31 -15.17
CA LEU A 369 10.80 16.27 -16.34
C LEU A 369 12.20 16.85 -16.07
N ASN A 370 12.27 17.93 -15.29
CA ASN A 370 13.51 18.67 -14.99
C ASN A 370 13.76 18.80 -13.48
N GLY A 371 12.84 18.33 -12.64
CA GLY A 371 13.00 18.24 -11.19
C GLY A 371 12.85 19.58 -10.47
N SER A 372 12.03 20.49 -11.00
CA SER A 372 11.88 21.86 -10.49
C SER A 372 10.41 22.22 -10.19
N VAL A 373 10.26 23.26 -9.38
CA VAL A 373 8.97 23.90 -9.07
C VAL A 373 8.72 25.02 -10.06
N HIS A 374 7.52 25.09 -10.63
CA HIS A 374 7.09 26.17 -11.50
C HIS A 374 5.69 26.62 -11.11
N TRP A 375 5.12 27.49 -11.93
CA TRP A 375 3.73 27.88 -11.81
C TRP A 375 3.14 28.17 -13.19
N ASP A 376 1.83 28.03 -13.30
CA ASP A 376 1.13 28.32 -14.53
C ASP A 376 -0.25 28.94 -14.28
N TYR A 377 -0.79 29.58 -15.32
CA TYR A 377 -2.11 30.21 -15.24
C TYR A 377 -3.23 29.16 -15.32
N PHE A 378 -4.36 29.42 -14.67
CA PHE A 378 -5.50 28.49 -14.62
C PHE A 378 -6.04 27.96 -15.96
N PRO A 379 -5.96 28.69 -17.09
CA PRO A 379 -6.35 28.14 -18.40
C PRO A 379 -5.41 27.05 -18.94
N TYR A 380 -4.16 26.98 -18.47
CA TYR A 380 -3.23 25.91 -18.83
C TYR A 380 -3.61 24.61 -18.11
N ALA A 381 -3.19 23.51 -18.69
CA ALA A 381 -3.50 22.17 -18.21
C ALA A 381 -2.24 21.51 -17.62
N SER A 382 -2.43 20.77 -16.53
CA SER A 382 -1.40 19.98 -15.86
C SER A 382 -2.05 18.75 -15.26
N TYR A 383 -1.27 17.70 -15.00
CA TYR A 383 -1.82 16.49 -14.40
C TYR A 383 -2.15 16.73 -12.92
N VAL A 384 -2.95 15.82 -12.36
CA VAL A 384 -3.22 15.78 -10.92
C VAL A 384 -2.78 14.44 -10.38
N ARG A 385 -1.94 14.45 -9.35
CA ARG A 385 -1.63 13.25 -8.55
C ARG A 385 -2.20 13.43 -7.16
N ALA A 386 -3.29 12.73 -6.87
CA ALA A 386 -3.97 12.88 -5.59
C ALA A 386 -3.15 12.29 -4.43
N VAL A 387 -3.26 12.91 -3.27
CA VAL A 387 -2.61 12.49 -2.03
C VAL A 387 -3.60 12.41 -0.89
N ARG A 388 -3.31 11.58 0.11
CA ARG A 388 -3.99 11.56 1.42
C ARG A 388 -3.01 11.26 2.53
N SER A 389 -3.34 11.66 3.75
CA SER A 389 -2.56 11.30 4.94
C SER A 389 -3.02 9.93 5.44
N ARG A 390 -2.09 9.05 5.81
CA ARG A 390 -2.41 7.80 6.49
C ARG A 390 -2.60 8.11 7.99
N GLN A 391 -3.84 8.01 8.48
CA GLN A 391 -4.17 8.08 9.91
C GLN A 391 -3.56 6.91 10.69
#